data_AF-A0A6F8TM54-F1
#
_entry.id   AF-A0A6F8TM54-F1
#
_cell.length_a   1.000
_cell.length_b   1.000
_cell.length_c   1.000
_cell.angle_alpha   90.00
_cell.angle_beta   90.00
_cell.angle_gamma   90.00
#
_symmetry.space_group_name_H-M   'P 1'
#
loop_
_entity.id
_entity.type
_entity.pdbx_description
1 polymer ?
#
loop_
_entity_poly.entity_id
_entity_poly.type
_entity_poly.pdbx_seq_one_letter_code
_entity_poly.pdbx_strand_id
1 'polypeptide(L)'
;MRFRDRNLKDIADCIVGDRQYFPYRSSFYITQFFDECDLPYVHDGSTRWWWTAERLKELLEEPCAKDSLPEKFINLLRILMYKSDATEDDPERINALIELNKPLSREGFEAFYGNDNILYVRNIRTNNLIKPSENPHRPFTEDELKKRELFTYKLFRAMFRR
;
A
#
# COMPACT_ATOMS: atom_id res chain seq x y z
N MET A 1 -15.98 0.22 -6.34
CA MET A 1 -16.67 0.76 -5.13
C MET A 1 -16.19 2.18 -4.85
N ARG A 2 -16.77 2.94 -3.92
CA ARG A 2 -16.36 4.33 -3.69
C ARG A 2 -16.33 4.70 -2.21
N PHE A 3 -15.13 5.00 -1.71
CA PHE A 3 -14.95 5.57 -0.38
C PHE A 3 -15.30 7.07 -0.40
N ARG A 4 -15.58 7.62 0.78
CA ARG A 4 -15.80 9.07 0.95
C ARG A 4 -14.48 9.81 0.79
N ASP A 5 -14.52 10.97 0.15
CA ASP A 5 -13.31 11.77 -0.14
C ASP A 5 -12.49 12.09 1.11
N ARG A 6 -13.14 12.37 2.26
CA ARG A 6 -12.44 12.60 3.53
C ARG A 6 -11.62 11.39 4.01
N ASN A 7 -12.12 10.18 3.77
CA ASN A 7 -11.44 8.95 4.18
C ASN A 7 -10.33 8.60 3.20
N LEU A 8 -10.52 8.89 1.90
CA LEU A 8 -9.44 8.83 0.91
C LEU A 8 -8.31 9.80 1.23
N LYS A 9 -8.63 11.03 1.64
CA LYS A 9 -7.63 11.99 2.12
C LYS A 9 -6.85 11.42 3.32
N ASP A 10 -7.53 10.87 4.31
CA ASP A 10 -6.87 10.31 5.50
C ASP A 10 -5.90 9.17 5.15
N ILE A 11 -6.29 8.29 4.21
CA ILE A 11 -5.41 7.21 3.70
C ILE A 11 -4.26 7.81 2.89
N ALA A 12 -4.53 8.81 2.05
CA ALA A 12 -3.50 9.52 1.29
C ALA A 12 -2.48 10.20 2.22
N ASP A 13 -2.92 10.83 3.31
CA ASP A 13 -2.04 11.43 4.31
C ASP A 13 -1.13 10.36 4.95
N CYS A 14 -1.59 9.11 5.14
CA CYS A 14 -0.73 8.00 5.59
C CYS A 14 0.33 7.65 4.53
N ILE A 15 -0.05 7.57 3.26
CA ILE A 15 0.87 7.22 2.16
C ILE A 15 1.95 8.30 1.99
N VAL A 16 1.56 9.57 1.97
CA VAL A 16 2.52 10.68 1.77
C VAL A 16 3.32 11.01 3.03
N GLY A 17 2.97 10.39 4.17
CA GLY A 17 3.64 10.58 5.45
C GLY A 17 3.33 11.90 6.14
N ASP A 18 2.12 12.44 5.92
CA ASP A 18 1.59 13.60 6.65
C ASP A 18 0.78 13.15 7.90
N ARG A 19 0.62 11.84 8.12
CA ARG A 19 0.13 11.22 9.37
C ARG A 19 1.31 10.72 10.22
N GLN A 20 1.12 10.71 11.54
CA GLN A 20 2.09 10.13 12.47
C GLN A 20 2.34 8.65 12.17
N TYR A 21 3.53 8.17 12.51
CA TYR A 21 3.96 6.77 12.31
C TYR A 21 4.08 6.33 10.83
N PHE A 22 4.02 7.29 9.90
CA PHE A 22 4.33 7.07 8.49
C PHE A 22 5.52 7.94 8.08
N PRO A 23 6.47 7.40 7.30
CA PRO A 23 7.61 8.18 6.85
C PRO A 23 7.17 9.21 5.82
N TYR A 24 7.66 10.44 5.97
CA TYR A 24 7.43 11.51 5.01
C TYR A 24 7.89 11.11 3.61
N ARG A 25 7.02 11.26 2.61
CA ARG A 25 7.36 11.01 1.20
C ARG A 25 7.22 12.29 0.38
N SER A 26 8.32 12.74 -0.22
CA SER A 26 8.31 13.79 -1.26
C SER A 26 7.68 13.26 -2.55
N SER A 27 7.42 14.12 -3.54
CA SER A 27 6.88 13.70 -4.85
C SER A 27 7.68 12.57 -5.52
N PHE A 28 9.01 12.60 -5.38
CA PHE A 28 9.90 11.54 -5.85
C PHE A 28 9.64 10.22 -5.13
N TYR A 29 9.58 10.23 -3.79
CA TYR A 29 9.35 9.03 -2.98
C TYR A 29 7.90 8.52 -3.07
N ILE A 30 6.93 9.38 -3.37
CA ILE A 30 5.56 8.95 -3.70
C ILE A 30 5.59 8.16 -5.02
N THR A 31 6.26 8.67 -6.04
CA THR A 31 6.42 7.95 -7.32
C THR A 31 7.11 6.60 -7.10
N GLN A 32 8.18 6.56 -6.30
CA GLN A 32 8.86 5.31 -5.97
C GLN A 32 7.95 4.32 -5.22
N PHE A 33 7.16 4.81 -4.25
CA PHE A 33 6.22 3.96 -3.50
C PHE A 33 5.15 3.33 -4.41
N PHE A 34 4.57 4.11 -5.33
CA PHE A 34 3.60 3.57 -6.30
C PHE A 34 4.27 2.57 -7.25
N ASP A 35 5.52 2.83 -7.67
CA ASP A 35 6.31 1.90 -8.49
C ASP A 35 6.61 0.58 -7.78
N GLU A 36 6.89 0.60 -6.47
CA GLU A 36 7.04 -0.57 -5.60
C GLU A 36 5.73 -1.35 -5.44
N CYS A 37 4.59 -0.68 -5.58
CA CYS A 37 3.26 -1.30 -5.61
C CYS A 37 2.86 -1.87 -6.98
N ASP A 38 3.78 -1.87 -7.95
CA ASP A 38 3.54 -2.19 -9.36
C ASP A 38 2.45 -1.30 -10.00
N LEU A 39 2.40 -0.03 -9.58
CA LEU A 39 1.49 0.98 -10.10
C LEU A 39 2.30 2.05 -10.85
N PRO A 40 2.14 2.18 -12.18
CA PRO A 40 2.95 3.08 -13.01
C PRO A 40 2.49 4.55 -12.90
N TYR A 41 2.24 5.03 -11.68
CA TYR A 41 1.83 6.40 -11.42
C TYR A 41 3.03 7.28 -11.10
N VAL A 42 3.15 8.39 -11.84
CA VAL A 42 4.20 9.40 -11.62
C VAL A 42 3.57 10.65 -11.06
N HIS A 43 4.07 11.12 -9.92
CA HIS A 43 3.55 12.31 -9.27
C HIS A 43 3.79 13.55 -10.15
N ASP A 44 2.73 14.34 -10.40
CA ASP A 44 2.72 15.40 -11.41
C ASP A 44 3.16 16.80 -10.90
N GLY A 45 3.44 16.91 -9.61
CA GLY A 45 3.85 18.16 -8.96
C GLY A 45 2.69 18.93 -8.31
N SER A 46 1.46 18.43 -8.41
CA SER A 46 0.32 18.92 -7.65
C SER A 46 0.44 18.61 -6.14
N THR A 47 -0.60 18.91 -5.38
CA THR A 47 -0.58 18.68 -3.93
C THR A 47 -0.52 17.18 -3.62
N ARG A 48 0.52 16.74 -2.91
CA ARG A 48 0.83 15.33 -2.61
C ARG A 48 -0.37 14.49 -2.17
N TRP A 49 -1.07 14.91 -1.11
CA TRP A 49 -2.21 14.17 -0.59
C TRP A 49 -3.37 14.13 -1.60
N TRP A 50 -3.60 15.22 -2.33
CA TRP A 50 -4.69 15.32 -3.29
C TRP A 50 -4.45 14.41 -4.49
N TRP A 51 -3.25 14.48 -5.07
CA TRP A 51 -2.83 13.60 -6.16
C TRP A 51 -2.94 12.14 -5.76
N THR A 52 -2.47 11.79 -4.56
CA THR A 52 -2.52 10.43 -4.04
C THR A 52 -3.96 9.96 -3.85
N ALA A 53 -4.85 10.81 -3.30
CA ALA A 53 -6.25 10.48 -3.10
C ALA A 53 -6.98 10.18 -4.42
N GLU A 54 -6.67 10.91 -5.51
CA GLU A 54 -7.25 10.62 -6.83
C GLU A 54 -6.76 9.28 -7.38
N ARG A 55 -5.48 8.92 -7.20
CA ARG A 55 -4.98 7.59 -7.57
C ARG A 55 -5.65 6.48 -6.77
N LEU A 56 -5.87 6.67 -5.46
CA LEU A 56 -6.61 5.71 -4.62
C LEU A 56 -8.06 5.53 -5.10
N LYS A 57 -8.69 6.61 -5.55
CA LYS A 57 -10.05 6.57 -6.10
C LYS A 57 -10.11 5.73 -7.38
N GLU A 58 -9.17 5.92 -8.30
CA GLU A 58 -9.03 5.09 -9.50
C GLU A 58 -8.87 3.61 -9.15
N LEU A 59 -8.00 3.28 -8.17
CA LEU A 59 -7.81 1.89 -7.73
C LEU A 59 -9.09 1.27 -7.16
N LEU A 60 -9.92 2.04 -6.45
CA LEU A 60 -11.18 1.56 -5.87
C LEU A 60 -12.28 1.33 -6.92
N GLU A 61 -12.15 1.93 -8.11
CA GLU A 61 -13.06 1.73 -9.23
C GLU A 61 -12.81 0.41 -9.97
N GLU A 62 -11.67 -0.24 -9.73
CA GLU A 62 -11.38 -1.57 -10.31
C GLU A 62 -12.43 -2.62 -9.89
N PRO A 63 -12.81 -3.54 -10.79
CA PRO A 63 -13.73 -4.62 -10.46
C PRO A 63 -13.21 -5.50 -9.33
N CYS A 64 -14.06 -5.83 -8.38
CA CYS A 64 -13.74 -6.74 -7.27
C CYS A 64 -14.99 -7.53 -6.84
N ALA A 65 -14.76 -8.58 -6.04
CA ALA A 65 -15.85 -9.36 -5.48
C ALA A 65 -16.76 -8.50 -4.58
N LYS A 66 -18.02 -8.93 -4.41
CA LYS A 66 -18.95 -8.26 -3.51
C LYS A 66 -18.38 -8.22 -2.09
N ASP A 67 -18.55 -7.09 -1.42
CA ASP A 67 -18.09 -6.84 -0.04
C ASP A 67 -16.55 -6.94 0.14
N SER A 68 -15.79 -6.88 -0.96
CA SER A 68 -14.32 -6.93 -1.01
C SER A 68 -13.73 -5.61 -1.52
N LEU A 69 -12.42 -5.42 -1.33
CA LEU A 69 -11.64 -4.35 -1.97
C LEU A 69 -10.93 -4.86 -3.23
N PRO A 70 -10.58 -3.98 -4.17
CA PRO A 70 -9.72 -4.34 -5.30
C PRO A 70 -8.33 -4.79 -4.87
N GLU A 71 -7.78 -5.74 -5.62
CA GLU A 71 -6.52 -6.40 -5.27
C GLU A 71 -5.35 -5.41 -5.21
N LYS A 72 -5.24 -4.50 -6.19
CA LYS A 72 -4.17 -3.50 -6.22
C LYS A 72 -4.24 -2.56 -5.02
N PHE A 73 -5.44 -2.19 -4.58
CA PHE A 73 -5.63 -1.36 -3.39
C PHE A 73 -5.16 -2.10 -2.13
N ILE A 74 -5.44 -3.39 -2.01
CA ILE A 74 -4.98 -4.21 -0.88
C ILE A 74 -3.45 -4.37 -0.91
N ASN A 75 -2.86 -4.60 -2.09
CA ASN A 75 -1.41 -4.71 -2.23
C ASN A 75 -0.71 -3.41 -1.80
N LEU A 76 -1.26 -2.26 -2.21
CA LEU A 76 -0.79 -0.95 -1.77
C LEU A 76 -0.81 -0.82 -0.24
N LEU A 77 -1.91 -1.20 0.42
CA LEU A 77 -1.99 -1.17 1.88
C LEU A 77 -0.97 -2.10 2.55
N ARG A 78 -0.68 -3.26 1.95
CA ARG A 78 0.32 -4.19 2.48
C ARG A 78 1.72 -3.62 2.43
N ILE A 79 2.11 -3.05 1.29
CA ILE A 79 3.43 -2.45 1.12
C ILE A 79 3.57 -1.24 2.05
N LEU A 80 2.53 -0.39 2.14
CA LEU A 80 2.49 0.72 3.10
C LEU A 80 2.71 0.27 4.55
N MET A 81 2.29 -0.96 4.88
CA MET A 81 2.33 -1.55 6.22
C MET A 81 3.40 -2.65 6.37
N TYR A 82 4.44 -2.66 5.55
CA TYR A 82 5.56 -3.58 5.78
C TYR A 82 6.19 -3.36 7.15
N LYS A 83 6.47 -4.47 7.85
CA LYS A 83 7.13 -4.47 9.16
C LYS A 83 8.57 -3.97 9.10
N SER A 84 9.21 -4.03 7.94
CA SER A 84 10.54 -3.44 7.71
C SER A 84 10.58 -1.93 7.90
N ASP A 85 9.43 -1.25 7.79
CA ASP A 85 9.31 0.20 7.95
C ASP A 85 9.03 0.60 9.41
N ALA A 86 9.11 -0.36 10.34
CA ALA A 86 8.95 -0.08 11.76
C ALA A 86 10.03 0.87 12.27
N THR A 87 9.64 1.75 13.19
CA THR A 87 10.55 2.67 13.88
C THR A 87 10.79 2.19 15.30
N GLU A 88 11.80 2.75 15.98
CA GLU A 88 12.07 2.44 17.39
C GLU A 88 10.85 2.74 18.29
N ASP A 89 10.08 3.78 17.95
CA ASP A 89 8.87 4.19 18.67
C ASP A 89 7.61 3.39 18.29
N ASP A 90 7.66 2.61 17.20
CA ASP A 90 6.56 1.75 16.75
C ASP A 90 7.10 0.45 16.12
N PRO A 91 7.82 -0.39 16.90
CA PRO A 91 8.55 -1.54 16.38
C PRO A 91 7.64 -2.61 15.79
N GLU A 92 6.39 -2.66 16.26
CA GLU A 92 5.36 -3.56 15.77
C GLU A 92 4.37 -2.89 14.81
N ARG A 93 4.61 -1.63 14.43
CA ARG A 93 3.71 -0.83 13.58
C ARG A 93 2.27 -0.75 14.08
N ILE A 94 2.08 -0.89 15.39
CA ILE A 94 0.76 -0.87 16.04
C ILE A 94 0.15 0.53 15.91
N ASN A 95 0.94 1.58 16.12
CA ASN A 95 0.44 2.94 16.05
C ASN A 95 0.10 3.33 14.60
N ALA A 96 0.95 2.95 13.64
CA ALA A 96 0.63 3.10 12.21
C ALA A 96 -0.64 2.34 11.81
N LEU A 97 -0.83 1.11 12.34
CA LEU A 97 -2.03 0.31 12.08
C LEU A 97 -3.29 0.98 12.65
N ILE A 98 -3.21 1.54 13.86
CA ILE A 98 -4.31 2.30 14.47
C ILE A 98 -4.66 3.51 13.60
N GLU A 99 -3.68 4.29 13.15
CA GLU A 99 -3.92 5.44 12.27
C GLU A 99 -4.57 5.04 10.94
N LEU A 100 -4.08 3.98 10.29
CA LEU A 100 -4.63 3.47 9.04
C LEU A 100 -6.09 2.98 9.19
N ASN A 101 -6.41 2.34 10.33
CA ASN A 101 -7.75 1.82 10.58
C ASN A 101 -8.80 2.90 10.85
N LYS A 102 -8.42 4.13 11.21
CA LYS A 102 -9.38 5.23 11.42
C LYS A 102 -10.25 5.50 10.19
N PRO A 103 -9.70 5.71 8.97
CA PRO A 103 -10.50 5.85 7.77
C PRO A 103 -11.10 4.53 7.28
N LEU A 104 -10.39 3.40 7.36
CA LEU A 104 -10.90 2.11 6.88
C LEU A 104 -12.14 1.65 7.63
N SER A 105 -12.16 1.81 8.96
CA SER A 105 -13.29 1.38 9.79
C SER A 105 -14.57 2.15 9.48
N ARG A 106 -14.45 3.44 9.10
CA ARG A 106 -15.59 4.26 8.64
C ARG A 106 -16.16 3.79 7.30
N GLU A 107 -15.38 3.06 6.52
CA GLU A 107 -15.78 2.44 5.25
C GLU A 107 -16.18 0.97 5.42
N GLY A 108 -16.17 0.45 6.66
CA GLY A 108 -16.57 -0.92 6.99
C GLY A 108 -15.46 -1.97 6.83
N PHE A 109 -14.19 -1.54 6.79
CA PHE A 109 -13.04 -2.43 6.67
C PHE A 109 -12.09 -2.28 7.85
N GLU A 110 -11.36 -3.35 8.15
CA GLU A 110 -10.33 -3.37 9.17
C GLU A 110 -9.09 -4.08 8.64
N ALA A 111 -7.94 -3.42 8.77
CA ALA A 111 -6.64 -3.97 8.53
C ALA A 111 -6.05 -4.55 9.82
N PHE A 112 -5.36 -5.69 9.73
CA PHE A 112 -4.70 -6.34 10.87
C PHE A 112 -3.51 -7.17 10.41
N TYR A 113 -2.54 -7.41 11.29
CA TYR A 113 -1.44 -8.33 11.01
C TYR A 113 -1.85 -9.78 11.31
N GLY A 114 -1.54 -10.69 10.40
CA GLY A 114 -1.58 -12.12 10.66
C GLY A 114 -0.37 -12.60 11.45
N ASN A 115 -0.39 -13.87 11.84
CA ASN A 115 0.74 -14.52 12.53
C ASN A 115 2.00 -14.63 11.67
N ASP A 116 1.87 -14.43 10.37
CA ASP A 116 2.93 -14.40 9.36
C ASP A 116 3.50 -12.99 9.13
N ASN A 117 3.09 -12.01 9.93
CA ASN A 117 3.47 -10.60 9.82
C ASN A 117 3.02 -9.91 8.52
N ILE A 118 2.07 -10.51 7.80
CA ILE A 118 1.45 -9.91 6.62
C ILE A 118 0.22 -9.10 7.02
N LEU A 119 0.02 -7.95 6.38
CA LEU A 119 -1.21 -7.17 6.56
C LEU A 119 -2.37 -7.81 5.78
N TYR A 120 -3.43 -8.12 6.50
CA TYR A 120 -4.71 -8.55 5.95
C TYR A 120 -5.76 -7.47 6.13
N VAL A 121 -6.79 -7.50 5.29
CA VAL A 121 -7.96 -6.65 5.41
C VAL A 121 -9.21 -7.54 5.46
N ARG A 122 -10.12 -7.24 6.37
CA ARG A 122 -11.44 -7.89 6.44
C ARG A 122 -12.56 -6.87 6.35
N ASN A 123 -13.69 -7.33 5.85
CA ASN A 123 -14.93 -6.57 5.95
C ASN A 123 -15.52 -6.77 7.36
N ILE A 124 -15.77 -5.68 8.09
CA ILE A 124 -16.24 -5.72 9.48
C ILE A 124 -17.65 -6.31 9.58
N ARG A 125 -18.52 -6.04 8.59
CA ARG A 125 -19.92 -6.46 8.65
C ARG A 125 -20.11 -7.95 8.37
N THR A 126 -19.36 -8.47 7.41
CA THR A 126 -19.47 -9.88 6.99
C THR A 126 -18.43 -10.77 7.67
N ASN A 127 -17.46 -10.16 8.38
CA ASN A 127 -16.24 -10.81 8.88
C ASN A 127 -15.49 -11.59 7.78
N ASN A 128 -15.70 -11.22 6.51
CA ASN A 128 -15.06 -11.88 5.39
C ASN A 128 -13.63 -11.38 5.27
N LEU A 129 -12.67 -12.29 5.38
CA LEU A 129 -11.27 -12.02 5.15
C LEU A 129 -11.04 -11.83 3.65
N ILE A 130 -10.52 -10.66 3.28
CA ILE A 130 -10.16 -10.40 1.89
C ILE A 130 -8.78 -11.03 1.65
N LYS A 131 -8.81 -12.26 1.14
CA LYS A 131 -7.60 -12.98 0.78
C LYS A 131 -6.93 -12.27 -0.41
N PRO A 132 -5.58 -12.22 -0.46
CA PRO A 132 -4.91 -11.96 -1.73
C PRO A 132 -5.34 -13.00 -2.75
N SER A 133 -5.34 -12.64 -4.04
CA SER A 133 -5.49 -13.69 -5.04
C SER A 133 -4.30 -14.64 -4.91
N GLU A 134 -4.59 -15.92 -4.67
CA GLU A 134 -3.63 -16.99 -4.85
C GLU A 134 -3.44 -17.16 -6.37
N ASN A 135 -2.71 -16.26 -7.02
CA ASN A 135 -2.27 -16.53 -8.38
C ASN A 135 -0.75 -16.80 -8.40
N PRO A 136 -0.32 -18.01 -7.97
CA PRO A 136 1.09 -18.42 -8.02
C PRO A 136 1.68 -18.42 -9.44
N HIS A 137 0.85 -18.22 -10.47
CA HIS A 137 1.24 -18.20 -11.87
C HIS A 137 0.94 -16.89 -12.59
N ARG A 138 0.63 -15.76 -11.92
CA ARG A 138 0.61 -14.49 -12.66
C ARG A 138 2.01 -14.31 -13.27
N PRO A 139 2.16 -14.38 -14.61
CA PRO A 139 3.46 -14.16 -15.23
C PRO A 139 3.85 -12.75 -14.85
N PHE A 140 5.07 -12.58 -14.34
CA PHE A 140 5.63 -11.26 -14.15
C PHE A 140 5.50 -10.51 -15.47
N THR A 141 5.02 -9.27 -15.42
CA THR A 141 5.07 -8.41 -16.60
C THR A 141 6.55 -8.24 -17.01
N GLU A 142 6.82 -7.96 -18.28
CA GLU A 142 8.22 -7.78 -18.73
C GLU A 142 8.96 -6.70 -17.91
N ASP A 143 8.22 -5.71 -17.43
CA ASP A 143 8.76 -4.63 -16.61
C ASP A 143 9.07 -5.10 -15.17
N GLU A 144 8.23 -5.96 -14.58
CA GLU A 144 8.50 -6.61 -13.29
C GLU A 144 9.73 -7.53 -13.37
N LEU A 145 9.92 -8.25 -14.48
CA LEU A 145 11.13 -9.07 -14.73
C LEU A 145 12.38 -8.20 -14.84
N LYS A 146 12.34 -7.15 -15.67
CA LYS A 146 13.47 -6.21 -15.84
C LYS A 146 13.82 -5.53 -14.52
N LYS A 147 12.82 -5.14 -13.72
CA LYS A 147 13.05 -4.56 -12.38
C LYS A 147 13.70 -5.58 -11.45
N ARG A 148 13.20 -6.82 -11.39
CA ARG A 148 13.78 -7.88 -10.56
C ARG A 148 15.24 -8.17 -10.93
N GLU A 149 15.55 -8.23 -12.23
CA GLU A 149 16.91 -8.38 -12.73
C GLU A 149 17.79 -7.18 -12.34
N LEU A 150 17.27 -5.96 -12.47
CA LEU A 150 17.98 -4.74 -12.09
C LEU A 150 18.24 -4.67 -10.58
N PHE A 151 17.27 -5.05 -9.73
CA PHE A 151 17.43 -5.14 -8.29
C PHE A 151 18.48 -6.18 -7.91
N THR A 152 18.41 -7.37 -8.51
CA THR A 152 19.40 -8.44 -8.32
C THR A 152 20.80 -7.98 -8.72
N TYR A 153 20.93 -7.31 -9.87
CA TYR A 153 22.18 -6.76 -10.36
C TYR A 153 22.76 -5.70 -9.43
N LYS A 154 21.93 -4.77 -8.92
CA LYS A 154 22.35 -3.73 -7.97
C LYS A 154 22.80 -4.34 -6.63
N LEU A 155 22.08 -5.32 -6.11
CA LEU A 155 22.45 -6.07 -4.89
C LEU A 155 23.78 -6.82 -5.06
N PHE A 156 23.95 -7.53 -6.17
CA PHE A 156 25.19 -8.22 -6.49
C PHE A 156 26.36 -7.23 -6.60
N ARG A 157 26.18 -6.12 -7.32
CA ARG A 157 27.22 -5.09 -7.45
C ARG A 157 27.58 -4.40 -6.12
N ALA A 158 26.62 -4.26 -5.20
CA ALA A 158 26.87 -3.72 -3.86
C ALA A 158 27.64 -4.72 -2.99
N MET A 159 27.37 -6.01 -3.09
CA MET A 159 28.07 -7.06 -2.33
C MET A 159 29.51 -7.32 -2.81
N PHE A 160 29.79 -7.14 -4.09
CA PHE A 160 31.12 -7.39 -4.69
C PHE A 160 32.00 -6.13 -4.84
N ARG A 161 31.64 -5.02 -4.18
CA ARG A 161 32.47 -3.80 -4.08
C ARG A 161 33.33 -3.78 -2.79
N ARG A 162 34.04 -4.86 -2.51
CA ARG A 162 35.16 -4.89 -1.55
C ARG A 162 36.44 -5.28 -2.27
#